data_AF-A0A8T1UES5-F1
#
_entry.id   AF-A0A8T1UES5-F1
#
_cell.length_a   1.000
_cell.length_b   1.000
_cell.length_c   1.000
_cell.angle_alpha   90.00
_cell.angle_beta   90.00
_cell.angle_gamma   90.00
#
_symmetry.space_group_name_H-M   'P 1'
#
loop_
_entity.id
_entity.type
_entity.pdbx_description
1 polymer ?
#
loop_
_entity_poly.entity_id
_entity_poly.type
_entity_poly.pdbx_seq_one_letter_code
_entity_poly.pdbx_strand_id
1 'polypeptide(L)'
;MVNDAMGKVSMYRRCLVEHERKEILRFACRQFKDSNPSHDSVTAIIIDKDFMELPLLEEVLPGSKILICHFHAVTSARRGGKRYIQPRNMYQERMMKLIQLLVSATTETVYDKIIATMKVVLRSDKKKSQAPVRLL
;
A
#
# COMPACT_ATOMS: atom_id res chain seq x y z
N MET A 1 8.72 -4.46 -13.25
CA MET A 1 7.97 -4.60 -14.53
C MET A 1 7.78 -3.22 -15.08
N VAL A 2 7.81 -3.05 -16.40
CA VAL A 2 7.55 -1.77 -17.06
C VAL A 2 6.33 -1.97 -17.95
N ASN A 3 5.39 -1.03 -17.85
CA ASN A 3 4.23 -0.98 -18.74
C ASN A 3 4.47 0.17 -19.72
N ASP A 4 4.41 -0.12 -21.01
CA ASP A 4 4.47 0.93 -22.02
C ASP A 4 3.09 1.59 -22.24
N ALA A 5 3.07 2.62 -23.09
CA ALA A 5 1.84 3.34 -23.42
C ALA A 5 0.80 2.47 -24.15
N MET A 6 1.19 1.32 -24.70
CA MET A 6 0.30 0.36 -25.34
C MET A 6 -0.25 -0.70 -24.35
N GLY A 7 0.12 -0.60 -23.07
CA GLY A 7 -0.29 -1.54 -22.03
C GLY A 7 0.50 -2.85 -22.04
N LYS A 8 1.57 -2.96 -22.83
CA LYS A 8 2.42 -4.15 -22.83
C LYS A 8 3.29 -4.14 -21.58
N VAL A 9 3.20 -5.23 -20.83
CA VAL A 9 4.01 -5.45 -19.63
C VAL A 9 5.27 -6.22 -20.02
N SER A 10 6.43 -5.71 -19.66
CA SER A 10 7.71 -6.40 -19.85
C SER A 10 8.53 -6.43 -18.56
N MET A 11 9.27 -7.51 -18.35
CA MET A 11 10.21 -7.60 -17.24
C MET A 11 11.57 -7.09 -17.71
N TYR A 12 11.88 -5.83 -17.38
CA TYR A 12 13.07 -5.18 -17.91
C TYR A 12 14.37 -5.61 -17.22
N ARG A 13 14.39 -5.68 -15.88
CA ARG A 13 15.59 -6.08 -15.13
C ARG A 13 15.26 -6.66 -13.76
N ARG A 14 16.13 -7.55 -13.27
CA ARG A 14 16.19 -8.00 -11.88
C ARG A 14 17.53 -7.58 -11.30
N CYS A 15 17.51 -7.12 -10.06
CA CYS A 15 18.71 -6.87 -9.27
C CYS A 15 18.64 -7.78 -8.06
N LEU A 16 19.68 -8.58 -7.84
CA LEU A 16 19.85 -9.28 -6.56
C LEU A 16 20.56 -8.32 -5.62
N VAL A 17 19.91 -8.01 -4.51
CA VAL A 17 20.45 -7.14 -3.47
C VAL A 17 20.66 -7.99 -2.22
N GLU A 18 21.84 -7.88 -1.63
CA GLU A 18 22.16 -8.60 -0.39
C GLU A 18 21.42 -8.00 0.81
N HIS A 19 21.25 -6.67 0.80
CA HIS A 19 20.54 -5.92 1.83
C HIS A 19 19.70 -4.80 1.22
N GLU A 20 18.56 -4.51 1.85
CA GLU A 20 17.66 -3.39 1.49
C GLU A 20 18.14 -2.08 2.14
N ARG A 21 19.39 -1.69 1.87
CA ARG A 21 19.95 -0.42 2.34
C ARG A 21 19.76 0.67 1.29
N LYS A 22 19.63 1.92 1.75
CA LYS A 22 19.41 3.10 0.89
C LYS A 22 20.49 3.23 -0.18
N GLU A 23 21.75 2.94 0.15
CA GLU A 23 22.88 3.02 -0.78
C GLU A 23 22.77 1.99 -1.90
N ILE A 24 22.31 0.78 -1.58
CA ILE A 24 22.15 -0.32 -2.53
C ILE A 24 21.00 -0.02 -3.49
N LEU A 25 19.88 0.47 -2.96
CA LEU A 25 18.76 0.90 -3.79
C LEU A 25 19.16 2.07 -4.70
N ARG A 26 19.97 3.02 -4.21
CA ARG A 26 20.48 4.14 -5.03
C ARG A 26 21.33 3.61 -6.18
N PHE A 27 22.19 2.64 -5.91
CA PHE A 27 23.00 2.00 -6.94
C PHE A 27 22.13 1.30 -7.99
N ALA A 28 21.10 0.57 -7.57
CA ALA A 28 20.16 -0.08 -8.48
C ALA A 28 19.41 0.94 -9.37
N CYS A 29 18.97 2.07 -8.81
CA CYS A 29 18.32 3.12 -9.58
C CYS A 29 19.27 3.80 -10.58
N ARG A 30 20.54 4.02 -10.22
CA ARG A 30 21.56 4.54 -11.16
C ARG A 30 21.77 3.58 -12.33
N GLN A 31 21.97 2.29 -12.03
CA GLN A 31 22.09 1.25 -13.06
C GLN A 31 20.87 1.21 -14.00
N PHE A 32 19.66 1.42 -13.45
CA PHE A 32 18.46 1.57 -14.27
C PHE A 32 18.57 2.78 -15.22
N LYS A 33 18.93 3.97 -14.72
CA LYS A 33 19.07 5.18 -15.55
C LYS A 33 20.13 5.01 -16.63
N ASP A 34 21.31 4.50 -16.27
CA ASP A 34 22.44 4.30 -17.19
C ASP A 34 22.07 3.33 -18.33
N SER A 35 21.19 2.37 -18.05
CA SER A 35 20.73 1.39 -19.04
C SER A 35 19.49 1.84 -19.82
N ASN A 36 18.81 2.91 -19.40
CA ASN A 36 17.56 3.38 -19.99
C ASN A 36 17.68 4.87 -20.33
N PRO A 37 18.08 5.22 -21.56
CA PRO A 37 18.16 6.62 -22.00
C PRO A 37 16.84 7.38 -21.86
N SER A 38 15.70 6.67 -21.97
CA SER A 38 14.36 7.24 -21.83
C SER A 38 13.82 7.22 -20.38
N HIS A 39 14.67 7.10 -19.36
CA HIS A 39 14.23 7.08 -17.96
C HIS A 39 13.45 8.34 -17.55
N ASP A 40 13.71 9.48 -18.18
CA ASP A 40 12.97 10.73 -17.95
C ASP A 40 11.51 10.68 -18.43
N SER A 41 11.16 9.69 -19.26
CA SER A 41 9.77 9.45 -19.70
C SER A 41 8.96 8.60 -18.72
N VAL A 42 9.55 8.15 -17.62
CA VAL A 42 8.85 7.37 -16.59
C VAL A 42 7.85 8.28 -15.86
N THR A 43 6.56 8.05 -16.08
CA THR A 43 5.49 8.87 -15.49
C THR A 43 5.08 8.42 -14.10
N ALA A 44 5.25 7.13 -13.78
CA ALA A 44 4.92 6.58 -12.48
C ALA A 44 5.82 5.40 -12.11
N ILE A 45 6.08 5.26 -10.81
CA ILE A 45 6.83 4.17 -10.20
C ILE A 45 5.90 3.50 -9.20
N ILE A 46 5.75 2.18 -9.31
CA ILE A 46 4.95 1.39 -8.37
C ILE A 46 5.89 0.69 -7.39
N ILE A 47 5.80 1.02 -6.10
CA ILE A 47 6.61 0.45 -5.02
C ILE A 47 5.81 -0.53 -4.16
N ASP A 48 6.49 -1.33 -3.33
CA ASP A 48 5.81 -2.09 -2.27
C ASP A 48 5.12 -1.13 -1.26
N LYS A 49 4.43 -1.68 -0.26
CA LYS A 49 3.78 -0.96 0.84
C LYS A 49 4.74 -0.12 1.70
N ASP A 50 6.05 -0.34 1.59
CA ASP A 50 7.04 0.22 2.50
C ASP A 50 7.57 1.56 1.98
N PHE A 51 7.45 2.60 2.81
CA PHE A 51 7.76 3.98 2.45
C PHE A 51 9.24 4.34 2.51
N MET A 52 10.10 3.39 2.90
CA MET A 52 11.54 3.62 3.09
C MET A 52 12.23 4.11 1.80
N GLU A 53 11.71 3.70 0.66
CA GLU A 53 12.27 3.99 -0.66
C GLU A 53 11.86 5.38 -1.18
N LEU A 54 10.81 5.99 -0.61
CA LEU A 54 10.22 7.23 -1.12
C LEU A 54 11.25 8.36 -1.30
N PRO A 55 12.01 8.78 -0.26
CA PRO A 55 12.89 9.94 -0.40
C PRO A 55 14.00 9.71 -1.42
N LEU A 56 14.40 8.45 -1.61
CA LEU A 56 15.41 8.10 -2.59
C LEU A 56 14.85 8.13 -4.01
N LEU A 57 13.65 7.61 -4.22
CA LEU A 57 13.03 7.58 -5.55
C LEU A 57 12.68 9.00 -6.03
N GLU A 58 12.24 9.87 -5.12
CA GLU A 58 12.02 11.30 -5.42
C GLU A 58 13.32 12.00 -5.84
N GLU A 59 14.45 11.64 -5.23
CA GLU A 59 15.78 12.17 -5.59
C GLU A 59 16.25 11.67 -6.97
N VAL A 60 16.05 10.39 -7.27
CA VAL A 60 16.66 9.76 -8.46
C VAL A 60 15.81 9.91 -9.72
N LEU A 61 14.48 9.96 -9.58
CA LEU A 61 13.50 10.13 -10.66
C LEU A 61 12.54 11.30 -10.34
N PRO A 62 13.07 12.53 -10.22
CA PRO A 62 12.26 13.71 -9.91
C PRO A 62 11.32 13.99 -11.08
N GLY A 63 10.02 13.77 -10.88
CA GLY A 63 8.99 13.96 -11.91
C GLY A 63 8.10 12.73 -12.12
N SER A 64 8.55 11.55 -11.69
CA SER A 64 7.69 10.37 -11.67
C SER A 64 6.77 10.39 -10.45
N LYS A 65 5.49 10.04 -10.64
CA LYS A 65 4.56 9.81 -9.53
C LYS A 65 4.89 8.50 -8.83
N ILE A 66 5.11 8.53 -7.52
CA ILE A 66 5.31 7.30 -6.76
C ILE A 66 3.96 6.78 -6.26
N LEU A 67 3.63 5.55 -6.60
CA LEU A 67 2.38 4.89 -6.30
C LEU A 67 2.65 3.62 -5.49
N ILE A 68 1.77 3.32 -4.53
CA ILE A 68 1.84 2.06 -3.78
C ILE A 68 1.20 0.95 -4.63
N CYS A 69 1.84 -0.21 -4.67
CA CYS A 69 1.28 -1.39 -5.31
C CYS A 69 -0.05 -1.80 -4.65
N HIS A 70 -1.15 -1.68 -5.40
CA HIS A 70 -2.49 -2.09 -4.96
C HIS A 70 -2.50 -3.54 -4.43
N PHE A 71 -1.80 -4.46 -5.10
CA PHE A 71 -1.73 -5.86 -4.68
C PHE A 71 -1.12 -6.03 -3.28
N HIS A 72 0.02 -5.38 -3.02
CA HIS A 72 0.68 -5.48 -1.72
C HIS A 72 -0.07 -4.72 -0.63
N ALA A 73 -0.67 -3.57 -0.95
CA ALA A 73 -1.54 -2.83 -0.03
C ALA A 73 -2.73 -3.70 0.44
N VAL A 74 -3.47 -4.32 -0.49
CA VAL A 74 -4.57 -5.25 -0.16
C VAL A 74 -4.07 -6.42 0.69
N THR A 75 -3.00 -7.08 0.25
CA THR A 75 -2.46 -8.27 0.92
C THR A 75 -2.03 -7.96 2.35
N SER A 76 -1.41 -6.81 2.56
CA SER A 76 -0.91 -6.38 3.86
C SER A 76 -2.05 -5.98 4.78
N ALA A 77 -3.04 -5.23 4.29
CA ALA A 77 -4.23 -4.87 5.07
C ALA A 77 -5.02 -6.13 5.49
N ARG A 78 -5.14 -7.13 4.60
CA ARG A 78 -5.77 -8.42 4.93
C ARG A 78 -4.98 -9.21 5.97
N ARG A 79 -3.65 -9.25 5.87
CA ARG A 79 -2.77 -9.95 6.83
C ARG A 79 -2.76 -9.26 8.19
N GLY A 80 -2.65 -7.93 8.22
CA GLY A 80 -2.73 -7.12 9.43
C GLY A 80 -4.07 -7.29 10.13
N GLY A 81 -5.18 -7.22 9.38
CA GLY A 81 -6.51 -7.49 9.92
C GLY A 81 -6.60 -8.83 10.63
N LYS A 82 -6.05 -9.90 10.06
CA LYS A 82 -6.02 -11.23 10.72
C LYS A 82 -5.12 -11.30 11.97
N ARG A 83 -4.07 -10.49 12.05
CA ARG A 83 -3.11 -10.48 13.17
C ARG A 83 -3.60 -9.65 14.37
N TYR A 84 -4.29 -8.54 14.10
CA TYR A 84 -4.76 -7.60 15.14
C TYR A 84 -6.23 -7.80 15.53
N ILE A 85 -7.00 -8.59 14.78
CA ILE A 85 -8.42 -8.85 15.03
C ILE A 85 -8.58 -10.32 15.36
N GLN A 86 -8.92 -10.63 16.61
CA GLN A 86 -9.16 -12.00 17.08
C GLN A 86 -10.32 -12.67 16.32
N PRO A 87 -10.32 -14.00 16.12
CA PRO A 87 -10.95 -14.64 14.96
C PRO A 87 -12.47 -14.90 15.03
N ARG A 88 -13.29 -14.16 15.79
CA ARG A 88 -14.64 -14.68 16.11
C ARG A 88 -15.79 -13.70 16.32
N ASN A 89 -15.83 -12.54 15.66
CA ASN A 89 -17.00 -11.66 15.75
C ASN A 89 -17.41 -10.97 14.43
N MET A 90 -18.70 -10.62 14.30
CA MET A 90 -19.30 -9.90 13.16
C MET A 90 -18.56 -8.59 12.81
N TYR A 91 -17.84 -8.02 13.76
CA TYR A 91 -16.99 -6.86 13.57
C TYR A 91 -15.84 -7.14 12.58
N GLN A 92 -15.24 -8.33 12.63
CA GLN A 92 -14.18 -8.75 11.71
C GLN A 92 -14.65 -8.75 10.25
N GLU A 93 -15.80 -9.34 9.96
CA GLU A 93 -16.34 -9.38 8.60
C GLU A 93 -16.66 -7.99 8.06
N ARG A 94 -17.24 -7.12 8.90
CA ARG A 94 -17.50 -5.73 8.55
C ARG A 94 -16.21 -4.98 8.29
N MET A 95 -15.18 -5.22 9.09
CA MET A 95 -13.90 -4.54 8.95
C MET A 95 -13.15 -4.95 7.68
N MET A 96 -13.14 -6.25 7.36
CA MET A 96 -12.55 -6.78 6.14
C MET A 96 -13.25 -6.27 4.87
N LYS A 97 -14.59 -6.17 4.89
CA LYS A 97 -15.37 -5.57 3.79
C LYS A 97 -15.01 -4.10 3.58
N LEU A 98 -14.87 -3.33 4.66
CA LEU A 98 -14.49 -1.92 4.58
C LEU A 98 -13.04 -1.74 4.09
N ILE A 99 -12.10 -2.58 4.52
CA ILE A 99 -10.73 -2.59 3.96
C ILE A 99 -10.76 -2.86 2.45
N GLN A 100 -11.58 -3.80 2.00
CA GLN A 100 -11.70 -4.09 0.57
C GLN A 100 -12.28 -2.92 -0.22
N LEU A 101 -13.32 -2.26 0.31
CA LEU A 101 -13.87 -1.04 -0.29
C LEU A 101 -12.85 0.09 -0.31
N LEU A 102 -12.08 0.25 0.77
CA LEU A 102 -11.08 1.31 0.89
C LEU A 102 -10.02 1.20 -0.21
N VAL A 103 -9.52 -0.01 -0.45
CA VAL A 103 -8.47 -0.23 -1.45
C VAL A 103 -9.01 -0.18 -2.88
N SER A 104 -10.30 -0.47 -3.08
CA SER A 104 -11.01 -0.31 -4.36
C SER A 104 -11.57 1.10 -4.61
N ALA A 105 -11.34 2.06 -3.71
CA ALA A 105 -11.90 3.40 -3.85
C ALA A 105 -11.34 4.11 -5.09
N THR A 106 -12.22 4.59 -5.98
CA THR A 106 -11.85 5.26 -7.23
C THR A 106 -11.67 6.76 -7.10
N THR A 107 -12.05 7.33 -5.95
CA THR A 107 -11.92 8.76 -5.66
C THR A 107 -11.52 8.96 -4.20
N GLU A 108 -10.83 10.07 -3.93
CA GLU A 108 -10.46 10.50 -2.58
C GLU A 108 -11.70 10.68 -1.69
N THR A 109 -12.78 11.26 -2.23
CA THR A 109 -14.02 11.42 -1.48
C THR A 109 -14.65 10.09 -1.06
N VAL A 110 -14.61 9.06 -1.92
CA VAL A 110 -15.08 7.71 -1.55
C VAL A 110 -14.16 7.09 -0.50
N TYR A 111 -12.85 7.23 -0.67
CA TYR A 111 -11.85 6.77 0.30
C TYR A 111 -12.11 7.37 1.70
N ASP A 112 -12.29 8.68 1.79
CA ASP A 112 -12.54 9.39 3.04
C ASP A 112 -13.85 8.97 3.72
N LYS A 113 -14.92 8.77 2.94
CA LYS A 113 -16.20 8.26 3.45
C LYS A 113 -16.04 6.86 4.05
N ILE A 114 -15.23 6.00 3.42
CA ILE A 114 -14.95 4.67 3.94
C ILE A 114 -14.13 4.78 5.23
N ILE A 115 -13.07 5.60 5.28
CA ILE A 115 -12.30 5.85 6.51
C ILE A 115 -13.20 6.36 7.65
N ALA A 116 -14.10 7.30 7.37
CA ALA A 116 -15.05 7.80 8.36
C ALA A 116 -15.95 6.67 8.89
N THR A 117 -16.44 5.80 8.00
CA THR A 117 -17.23 4.62 8.37
C THR A 117 -16.43 3.63 9.22
N MET A 118 -15.17 3.36 8.85
CA MET A 118 -14.25 2.51 9.62
C MET A 118 -14.07 3.04 11.04
N LYS A 119 -13.89 4.36 11.21
CA LYS A 119 -13.77 5.02 12.53
C LYS A 119 -15.03 4.83 13.39
N VAL A 120 -16.23 4.89 12.80
CA VAL A 120 -17.49 4.65 13.53
C VAL A 120 -17.59 3.19 13.99
N VAL A 121 -17.25 2.24 13.12
CA VAL A 121 -17.24 0.81 13.44
C VAL A 121 -16.27 0.54 14.60
N LEU A 122 -15.03 1.05 14.52
CA LEU A 122 -14.01 0.96 15.57
C LEU A 122 -14.48 1.55 16.93
N ARG A 123 -15.19 2.69 16.90
CA ARG A 123 -15.70 3.34 18.14
C ARG A 123 -16.90 2.62 18.75
N SER A 124 -17.74 2.01 17.92
CA SER A 124 -18.94 1.29 18.37
C SER A 124 -18.59 0.02 19.18
N ASP A 125 -17.41 -0.55 18.95
CA ASP A 125 -16.92 -1.72 19.68
C ASP A 125 -16.43 -1.37 21.10
N LYS A 126 -15.73 -0.23 21.26
CA LYS A 126 -15.30 0.27 22.59
C LYS A 126 -16.46 0.51 23.56
N LYS A 127 -17.64 0.90 23.06
CA LYS A 127 -18.85 1.07 23.88
C LYS A 127 -19.46 -0.26 24.33
N LYS A 128 -19.30 -1.34 23.56
CA LYS A 128 -19.82 -2.67 23.91
C LYS A 128 -18.96 -3.39 24.93
N SER A 129 -17.64 -3.14 24.96
CA SER A 129 -16.74 -3.72 25.97
C SER A 129 -16.79 -3.02 27.35
N GLN A 130 -17.55 -1.93 27.49
CA GLN A 130 -17.71 -1.16 28.74
C GLN A 130 -19.12 -1.29 29.35
N ALA A 131 -19.97 -2.17 28.84
CA ALA A 131 -21.27 -2.41 29.48
C ALA A 131 -21.04 -3.01 30.88
N PRO A 132 -21.63 -2.42 31.95
CA PRO A 132 -21.46 -2.96 33.29
C PRO A 132 -22.10 -4.34 33.35
N VAL A 133 -21.33 -5.33 33.81
CA VAL A 133 -21.85 -6.62 34.22
C VAL A 133 -22.85 -6.33 35.35
N ARG A 134 -24.15 -6.36 35.02
CA ARG A 134 -25.19 -6.41 36.06
C ARG A 134 -25.06 -7.77 36.73
N LEU A 135 -24.43 -7.77 37.91
CA LEU A 135 -24.53 -8.85 38.87
C LEU A 135 -26.01 -8.96 39.27
N LEU A 136 -26.65 -10.06 38.85
CA LEU A 136 -27.82 -10.65 39.50
C LEU A 136 -27.31 -11.87 40.28
#